data_AF-A0A7S3KEI2-F1
#
_entry.id   AF-A0A7S3KEI2-F1
#
_cell.length_a   1.000
_cell.length_b   1.000
_cell.length_c   1.000
_cell.angle_alpha   90.00
_cell.angle_beta   90.00
_cell.angle_gamma   90.00
#
_symmetry.space_group_name_H-M   'P 1'
#
loop_
_entity.id
_entity.type
_entity.pdbx_description
1 polymer ?
#
loop_
_entity_poly.entity_id
_entity_poly.type
_entity_poly.pdbx_seq_one_letter_code
_entity_poly.pdbx_strand_id
1 'polypeptide(L)'
;RLFNGVNIICPLLKNEGAKPRGNSYIDFLGKAFPKLGMAKVNTEAAQPFDDPLLFNGKLRAGLFKELEETTFHVRRNASNLTIPILVAHGGIDTITPASVVREYFEEVPTQDKDIIMYDDC
;
A
#
# COMPACT_ATOMS: atom_id res chain seq x y z
N ARG A 1 -15.20 12.70 -16.34
CA ARG A 1 -14.56 11.73 -15.43
C ARG A 1 -13.63 10.86 -16.27
N LEU A 2 -12.38 10.66 -15.85
CA LEU A 2 -11.38 9.86 -16.61
C LEU A 2 -11.52 8.35 -16.38
N PHE A 3 -12.04 7.94 -15.22
CA PHE A 3 -12.25 6.55 -14.83
C PHE A 3 -13.68 6.32 -14.35
N ASN A 4 -14.20 5.12 -14.58
CA ASN A 4 -15.58 4.72 -14.23
C ASN A 4 -15.67 3.83 -12.98
N GLY A 5 -14.52 3.42 -12.43
CA GLY A 5 -14.42 2.57 -11.24
C GLY A 5 -12.99 2.11 -11.03
N VAL A 6 -12.71 1.50 -9.89
CA VAL A 6 -11.39 0.96 -9.55
C VAL A 6 -11.50 -0.35 -8.76
N ASN A 7 -10.70 -1.34 -9.13
CA ASN A 7 -10.52 -2.58 -8.37
C ASN A 7 -9.11 -2.56 -7.76
N ILE A 8 -9.01 -2.77 -6.45
CA ILE A 8 -7.75 -2.67 -5.72
C ILE A 8 -7.52 -3.95 -4.92
N ILE A 9 -6.35 -4.56 -5.08
CA ILE A 9 -5.95 -5.78 -4.40
C ILE A 9 -4.84 -5.44 -3.42
N CYS A 10 -5.02 -5.80 -2.15
CA CYS A 10 -4.06 -5.58 -1.08
C CYS A 10 -3.40 -4.19 -1.08
N PRO A 11 -4.18 -3.08 -1.03
CA PRO A 11 -3.61 -1.75 -1.13
C PRO A 11 -2.72 -1.43 0.05
N LEU A 12 -1.44 -1.14 -0.22
CA LEU A 12 -0.54 -0.62 0.81
C LEU A 12 -1.07 0.72 1.31
N LEU A 13 -1.42 0.78 2.59
CA LEU A 13 -2.00 1.96 3.25
C LEU A 13 -1.36 2.17 4.62
N LYS A 14 -1.52 3.39 5.14
CA LYS A 14 -1.10 3.75 6.50
C LYS A 14 -2.32 3.93 7.41
N ASN A 15 -2.12 3.60 8.69
CA ASN A 15 -3.10 3.84 9.76
C ASN A 15 -3.48 5.32 9.85
N GLU A 16 -4.68 5.58 10.34
CA GLU A 16 -5.14 6.92 10.66
C GLU A 16 -4.19 7.61 11.66
N GLY A 17 -3.90 8.89 11.47
CA GLY A 17 -3.00 9.66 12.33
C GLY A 17 -1.49 9.39 12.13
N ALA A 18 -1.10 8.51 11.21
CA ALA A 18 0.31 8.35 10.84
C ALA A 18 0.85 9.66 10.26
N LYS A 19 1.79 10.30 10.97
CA LYS A 19 2.35 11.59 10.55
C LYS A 19 3.15 11.43 9.25
N PRO A 20 3.04 12.37 8.29
CA PRO A 20 3.95 12.43 7.17
C PRO A 20 5.33 12.75 7.75
N ARG A 21 6.27 11.82 7.63
CA ARG A 21 7.59 11.97 8.25
C ARG A 21 8.50 12.82 7.37
N GLY A 22 8.17 14.10 7.26
CA GLY A 22 8.91 15.09 6.46
C GLY A 22 10.36 15.36 6.89
N ASN A 23 10.86 14.68 7.92
CA ASN A 23 12.25 14.74 8.43
C ASN A 23 12.79 13.35 8.81
N SER A 24 12.27 12.25 8.23
CA SER A 24 12.79 10.92 8.55
C SER A 24 14.13 10.65 7.87
N TYR A 25 14.92 9.75 8.47
CA TYR A 25 16.12 9.19 7.85
C TYR A 25 15.81 8.56 6.47
N ILE A 26 14.59 8.06 6.24
CA ILE A 26 14.14 7.49 4.97
C ILE A 26 14.02 8.57 3.89
N ASP A 27 13.49 9.75 4.21
CA ASP A 27 13.40 10.85 3.24
C ASP A 27 14.80 11.33 2.80
N PHE A 28 15.71 11.50 3.76
CA PHE A 28 17.10 11.85 3.47
C PHE A 28 17.80 10.77 2.62
N LEU A 29 17.75 9.50 3.04
CA LEU A 29 18.38 8.41 2.30
C LEU A 29 17.71 8.17 0.94
N GLY A 30 16.40 8.34 0.83
CA GLY A 30 15.65 8.20 -0.42
C GLY A 30 16.06 9.26 -1.44
N LYS A 31 16.31 10.50 -1.01
CA LYS A 31 16.80 11.58 -1.87
C LYS A 31 18.29 11.44 -2.21
N ALA A 32 19.14 11.17 -1.23
CA ALA A 32 20.59 11.14 -1.41
C ALA A 32 21.11 9.82 -2.01
N PHE A 33 20.52 8.69 -1.62
CA PHE A 33 20.96 7.35 -2.01
C PHE A 33 19.76 6.46 -2.43
N PRO A 34 18.99 6.84 -3.46
CA PRO A 34 17.74 6.16 -3.83
C PRO A 34 17.89 4.67 -4.14
N LYS A 35 19.08 4.21 -4.56
CA LYS A 35 19.37 2.81 -4.89
C LYS A 35 19.84 1.96 -3.71
N LEU A 36 20.04 2.54 -2.53
CA LEU A 36 20.51 1.83 -1.34
C LEU A 36 19.46 0.80 -0.88
N GLY A 37 19.86 -0.46 -0.73
CA GLY A 37 18.96 -1.53 -0.27
C GLY A 37 18.73 -1.49 1.23
N MET A 38 17.48 -1.33 1.66
CA MET A 38 17.10 -1.06 3.05
C MET A 38 16.54 -2.30 3.77
N ALA A 39 15.53 -2.95 3.20
CA ALA A 39 14.87 -4.09 3.83
C ALA A 39 14.64 -5.22 2.82
N LYS A 40 14.64 -6.47 3.31
CA LYS A 40 14.18 -7.61 2.51
C LYS A 40 12.72 -7.85 2.87
N VAL A 41 11.86 -7.98 1.87
CA VAL A 41 10.46 -8.39 2.09
C VAL A 41 10.46 -9.86 2.50
N ASN A 42 9.70 -10.21 3.54
CA ASN A 42 9.55 -11.61 3.90
C ASN A 42 8.65 -12.29 2.84
N THR A 43 9.20 -13.27 2.14
CA THR A 43 8.50 -14.05 1.11
C THR A 43 8.29 -15.50 1.54
N GLU A 44 8.49 -15.84 2.82
CA GLU A 44 8.40 -17.23 3.32
C GLU A 44 7.03 -17.87 3.06
N ALA A 45 5.95 -17.08 3.05
CA ALA A 45 4.60 -17.55 2.73
C ALA A 45 4.28 -17.55 1.22
N ALA A 46 5.14 -16.95 0.39
CA ALA A 46 4.95 -16.92 -1.05
C ALA A 46 5.60 -18.15 -1.69
N GLN A 47 4.87 -18.83 -2.58
CA GLN A 47 5.48 -19.77 -3.52
C GLN A 47 6.59 -19.01 -4.26
N PRO A 48 7.85 -19.50 -4.25
CA PRO A 48 8.93 -18.85 -4.96
C PRO A 48 8.61 -18.86 -6.46
N PHE A 49 8.34 -17.68 -7.00
CA PHE A 49 8.21 -17.49 -8.44
C PHE A 49 9.62 -17.40 -9.02
N ASP A 50 10.06 -18.43 -9.74
CA ASP A 50 11.31 -18.42 -10.50
C ASP A 50 11.12 -17.65 -11.81
N ASP A 51 10.87 -16.35 -11.68
CA ASP A 51 10.73 -15.43 -12.79
C ASP A 51 11.91 -14.45 -12.80
N PRO A 52 12.78 -14.48 -13.83
CA PRO A 52 13.96 -13.61 -13.91
C PRO A 52 13.62 -12.11 -14.04
N LEU A 53 12.36 -11.76 -14.31
CA LEU A 53 11.88 -10.38 -14.35
C LEU A 53 11.52 -9.83 -12.96
N LEU A 54 11.39 -10.70 -11.95
CA LEU A 54 11.08 -10.28 -10.60
C LEU A 54 12.32 -9.75 -9.88
N PHE A 55 12.15 -8.60 -9.21
CA PHE A 55 13.17 -8.07 -8.34
C PHE A 55 13.18 -8.81 -7.00
N ASN A 56 14.25 -9.55 -6.76
CA ASN A 56 14.52 -10.40 -5.61
C ASN A 56 15.56 -9.80 -4.64
N GLY A 57 15.94 -8.54 -4.84
CA GLY A 57 16.84 -7.79 -3.97
C GLY A 57 16.13 -7.10 -2.80
N LYS A 58 16.89 -6.31 -2.04
CA LYS A 58 16.34 -5.47 -0.96
C LYS A 58 15.53 -4.30 -1.53
N LEU A 59 14.41 -3.98 -0.90
CA LEU A 59 13.61 -2.78 -1.17
C LEU A 59 14.50 -1.54 -1.01
N ARG A 60 14.53 -0.71 -2.06
CA ARG A 60 15.46 0.42 -2.16
C ARG A 60 14.93 1.64 -1.40
N ALA A 61 15.82 2.46 -0.84
CA ALA A 61 15.47 3.64 -0.06
C ALA A 61 14.55 4.62 -0.81
N GLY A 62 14.81 4.84 -2.10
CA GLY A 62 13.95 5.68 -2.95
C GLY A 62 12.53 5.12 -3.08
N LEU A 63 12.40 3.81 -3.32
CA LEU A 63 11.08 3.17 -3.41
C LEU A 63 10.36 3.19 -2.06
N PHE A 64 11.07 2.98 -0.95
CA PHE A 64 10.50 3.12 0.40
C PHE A 64 9.91 4.51 0.63
N LYS A 65 10.65 5.57 0.26
CA LYS A 65 10.19 6.95 0.35
C LYS A 65 8.91 7.15 -0.48
N GLU A 66 8.91 6.74 -1.74
CA GLU A 66 7.75 6.94 -2.63
C GLU A 66 6.52 6.16 -2.15
N LEU A 67 6.68 4.92 -1.65
CA LEU A 67 5.59 4.16 -1.04
C LEU A 67 5.04 4.89 0.21
N GLU A 68 5.92 5.40 1.07
CA GLU A 68 5.50 6.12 2.27
C GLU A 68 4.74 7.41 1.94
N GLU A 69 5.22 8.19 0.96
CA GLU A 69 4.56 9.42 0.51
C GLU A 69 3.23 9.13 -0.19
N THR A 70 3.20 8.11 -1.04
CA THR A 70 2.00 7.72 -1.80
C THR A 70 0.90 7.22 -0.86
N THR A 71 1.21 6.33 0.08
CA THR A 71 0.22 5.84 1.06
C THR A 71 -0.40 6.96 1.88
N PHE A 72 0.41 7.93 2.30
CA PHE A 72 -0.09 9.11 3.01
C PHE A 72 -0.98 9.98 2.11
N HIS A 73 -0.57 10.20 0.85
CA HIS A 73 -1.35 10.97 -0.10
C HIS A 73 -2.72 10.32 -0.39
N VAL A 74 -2.75 9.00 -0.62
CA VAL A 74 -3.99 8.25 -0.88
C VAL A 74 -4.93 8.33 0.32
N ARG A 75 -4.42 8.09 1.53
CA ARG A 75 -5.21 8.14 2.76
C ARG A 75 -5.79 9.53 3.00
N ARG A 76 -4.96 10.59 2.92
CA ARG A 76 -5.39 11.99 3.11
C ARG A 76 -6.49 12.42 2.13
N ASN A 77 -6.55 11.80 0.95
CA ASN A 77 -7.51 12.13 -0.09
C ASN A 77 -8.62 11.08 -0.24
N ALA A 78 -8.78 10.15 0.72
CA ALA A 78 -9.83 9.13 0.67
C ALA A 78 -11.23 9.73 0.47
N SER A 79 -11.51 10.84 1.16
CA SER A 79 -12.78 11.59 1.08
C SER A 79 -13.05 12.23 -0.29
N ASN A 80 -12.06 12.30 -1.18
CA ASN A 80 -12.22 12.81 -2.53
C ASN A 80 -12.60 11.71 -3.54
N LEU A 81 -12.62 10.44 -3.12
CA LEU A 81 -12.89 9.31 -4.01
C LEU A 81 -14.41 9.16 -4.24
N THR A 82 -14.86 9.43 -5.47
CA THR A 82 -16.30 9.47 -5.84
C THR A 82 -16.69 8.48 -6.95
N ILE A 83 -15.77 7.58 -7.31
CA ILE A 83 -15.99 6.51 -8.29
C ILE A 83 -16.30 5.20 -7.57
N PRO A 84 -16.98 4.25 -8.23
CA PRO A 84 -17.13 2.89 -7.73
C PRO A 84 -15.80 2.24 -7.33
N ILE A 85 -15.78 1.52 -6.23
CA ILE A 85 -14.57 0.85 -5.72
C ILE A 85 -14.87 -0.58 -5.26
N LEU A 86 -14.04 -1.51 -5.71
CA LEU A 86 -13.98 -2.86 -5.18
C LEU A 86 -12.60 -3.10 -4.56
N VAL A 87 -12.58 -3.55 -3.31
CA VAL A 87 -11.34 -3.92 -2.61
C VAL A 87 -11.33 -5.43 -2.38
N ALA A 88 -10.21 -6.08 -2.67
CA ALA A 88 -9.96 -7.48 -2.31
C ALA A 88 -8.74 -7.54 -1.38
N HIS A 89 -8.88 -8.20 -0.22
CA HIS A 89 -7.84 -8.22 0.80
C HIS A 89 -7.77 -9.56 1.55
N GLY A 90 -6.56 -9.97 1.93
CA GLY A 90 -6.31 -11.15 2.76
C GLY A 90 -6.50 -10.89 4.25
N GLY A 91 -7.26 -11.73 4.94
CA GLY A 91 -7.54 -11.60 6.38
C GLY A 91 -6.30 -11.73 7.26
N ILE A 92 -5.29 -12.47 6.81
CA ILE A 92 -4.03 -12.73 7.51
C ILE A 92 -2.80 -12.10 6.81
N ASP A 93 -3.02 -11.16 5.90
CA ASP A 93 -1.95 -10.41 5.21
C ASP A 93 -1.01 -9.72 6.22
N THR A 94 0.24 -10.19 6.23
CA THR A 94 1.30 -9.71 7.14
C THR A 94 2.08 -8.52 6.61
N ILE A 95 1.94 -8.20 5.31
CA ILE A 95 2.59 -7.06 4.67
C ILE A 95 1.70 -5.82 4.83
N THR A 96 0.40 -5.97 4.56
CA THR A 96 -0.59 -4.90 4.65
C THR A 96 -1.75 -5.36 5.54
N PRO A 97 -1.82 -4.92 6.82
CA PRO A 97 -2.84 -5.40 7.73
C PRO A 97 -4.26 -5.05 7.26
N ALA A 98 -5.16 -6.04 7.26
CA ALA A 98 -6.55 -5.89 6.82
C ALA A 98 -7.33 -4.80 7.60
N SER A 99 -6.96 -4.54 8.86
CA SER A 99 -7.58 -3.49 9.67
C SER A 99 -7.44 -2.10 9.04
N VAL A 100 -6.26 -1.79 8.50
CA VAL A 100 -5.97 -0.49 7.87
C VAL A 100 -6.82 -0.28 6.62
N VAL A 101 -7.03 -1.36 5.87
CA VAL A 101 -7.85 -1.33 4.65
C VAL A 101 -9.33 -1.19 5.00
N ARG A 102 -9.81 -1.82 6.08
CA ARG A 102 -11.19 -1.61 6.59
C ARG A 102 -11.42 -0.15 6.99
N GLU A 103 -10.52 0.43 7.77
CA GLU A 103 -10.61 1.86 8.15
C GLU A 103 -10.60 2.79 6.91
N TYR A 104 -9.83 2.46 5.87
CA TYR A 104 -9.86 3.18 4.59
C TYR A 104 -11.15 3.03 3.84
N PHE A 105 -11.68 1.82 3.79
CA PHE A 105 -12.94 1.55 3.14
C PHE A 105 -14.09 2.33 3.78
N GLU A 106 -14.08 2.53 5.11
CA GLU A 106 -15.06 3.34 5.84
C GLU A 106 -15.01 4.83 5.48
N GLU A 107 -13.80 5.40 5.34
CA GLU A 107 -13.60 6.82 5.01
C GLU A 107 -13.98 7.20 3.57
N VAL A 108 -13.99 6.24 2.65
CA VAL A 108 -14.36 6.50 1.24
C VAL A 108 -15.87 6.78 1.14
N PRO A 109 -16.29 7.92 0.56
CA PRO A 109 -17.70 8.36 0.62
C PRO A 109 -18.59 7.77 -0.48
N THR A 110 -18.02 7.09 -1.48
CA THR A 110 -18.81 6.49 -2.56
C THR A 110 -19.78 5.43 -2.01
N GLN A 111 -21.02 5.44 -2.49
CA GLN A 111 -22.03 4.45 -2.11
C GLN A 111 -21.84 3.12 -2.83
N ASP A 112 -21.31 3.17 -4.05
CA ASP A 112 -20.97 1.99 -4.84
C ASP A 112 -19.57 1.50 -4.44
N LYS A 113 -19.49 0.91 -3.25
CA LYS A 113 -18.26 0.33 -2.70
C LYS A 113 -18.52 -1.06 -2.17
N ASP A 114 -17.60 -1.99 -2.44
CA ASP A 114 -17.62 -3.33 -1.85
C ASP A 114 -16.20 -3.80 -1.45
N ILE A 115 -16.13 -4.68 -0.46
CA ILE A 115 -14.89 -5.26 0.03
C ILE A 115 -15.02 -6.78 0.21
N ILE A 116 -14.13 -7.51 -0.46
CA ILE A 116 -14.01 -8.96 -0.37
C ILE A 116 -12.85 -9.30 0.54
N MET A 117 -13.15 -9.96 1.65
CA MET A 117 -12.16 -10.47 2.60
C MET A 117 -11.95 -11.96 2.37
N TYR A 118 -10.69 -12.37 2.22
CA TYR A 118 -10.27 -13.76 2.15
C TYR A 118 -9.62 -14.14 3.47
N ASP A 119 -10.39 -14.71 4.40
CA ASP A 119 -9.97 -14.87 5.80
C ASP A 119 -8.69 -15.71 5.97
N ASP A 120 -8.45 -16.67 5.06
CA ASP A 120 -7.30 -17.58 5.11
C ASP A 120 -6.11 -17.14 4.22
N CYS A 121 -6.16 -15.94 3.65
CA CYS A 121 -5.13 -15.38 2.76
C CYS A 121 -4.38 -14.18 3.37
#